data_AF-A0A519D6J8-F1
#
_entry.id   AF-A0A519D6J8-F1
#
_cell.length_a   1.000
_cell.length_b   1.000
_cell.length_c   1.000
_cell.angle_alpha   90.00
_cell.angle_beta   90.00
_cell.angle_gamma   90.00
#
_symmetry.space_group_name_H-M   'P 1'
#
loop_
_entity.id
_entity.type
_entity.pdbx_description
1 polymer ?
#
loop_
_entity_poly.entity_id
_entity_poly.type
_entity_poly.pdbx_seq_one_letter_code
_entity_poly.pdbx_strand_id
1 'polypeptide(L)'
;MKTKPKILFWINSVFFHYSLAYYLQSKLDVDFFGIAEINEKPKKFIENQKLVNFQKIWYFHDHIKKDFSKIDFEYLTNFENSYKINLWKLVLNERFFYDHNRFYQFKKNEILSILEQELKLFETILDEVKPDYFLAYDPVYHHQKLLLDICKKKGIKILSIYLTGIEDKIIIGENGSTLDLDNSSLENVIESTTTKLNNDKKNYDSVINSYLQDKTPKFSNKIKALTSYLSNDDSELVKTNYMYYGRSKFKVIKDTINFELNKKKRFSFLQKASMLSPSLNIPY
;
A
#
# COMPACT_ATOMS: atom_id res chain seq x y z
N MET A 1 -5.63 -2.66 37.25
CA MET A 1 -6.30 -3.55 36.27
C MET A 1 -5.58 -3.42 34.95
N LYS A 2 -5.12 -4.52 34.34
CA LYS A 2 -4.45 -4.46 33.04
C LYS A 2 -5.54 -4.18 32.00
N THR A 3 -5.45 -3.07 31.28
CA THR A 3 -6.40 -2.73 30.21
C THR A 3 -6.27 -3.75 29.08
N LYS A 4 -7.41 -4.12 28.49
CA LYS A 4 -7.47 -5.00 27.32
C LYS A 4 -6.61 -4.40 26.18
N PRO A 5 -5.67 -5.15 25.57
CA PRO A 5 -4.81 -4.60 24.53
C PRO A 5 -5.63 -4.18 23.30
N LYS A 6 -5.16 -3.14 22.62
CA LYS A 6 -5.82 -2.56 21.44
C LYS A 6 -4.97 -2.74 20.21
N ILE A 7 -5.59 -3.22 19.13
CA ILE A 7 -4.94 -3.44 17.85
C ILE A 7 -5.59 -2.56 16.78
N LEU A 8 -4.78 -1.75 16.12
CA LEU A 8 -5.18 -0.95 14.96
C LEU A 8 -4.74 -1.64 13.67
N PHE A 9 -5.68 -1.91 12.78
CA PHE A 9 -5.43 -2.56 11.48
C PHE A 9 -5.49 -1.55 10.34
N TRP A 10 -4.51 -1.59 9.43
CA TRP A 10 -4.63 -0.95 8.12
C TRP A 10 -5.33 -1.89 7.14
N ILE A 11 -6.53 -1.53 6.68
CA ILE A 11 -7.36 -2.36 5.80
C ILE A 11 -7.34 -1.76 4.40
N ASN A 12 -6.74 -2.47 3.45
CA ASN A 12 -6.72 -2.09 2.04
C ASN A 12 -7.59 -3.05 1.20
N SER A 13 -7.63 -2.82 -0.11
CA SER A 13 -8.42 -3.63 -1.05
C SER A 13 -8.03 -5.12 -1.17
N VAL A 14 -6.93 -5.55 -0.56
CA VAL A 14 -6.51 -6.97 -0.50
C VAL A 14 -7.21 -7.70 0.64
N PHE A 15 -7.80 -6.99 1.61
CA PHE A 15 -8.54 -7.56 2.75
C PHE A 15 -7.75 -8.54 3.63
N PHE A 16 -6.43 -8.58 3.52
CA PHE A 16 -5.61 -9.49 4.32
C PHE A 16 -5.71 -9.17 5.81
N HIS A 17 -5.48 -7.91 6.20
CA HIS A 17 -5.54 -7.47 7.60
C HIS A 17 -6.95 -7.58 8.19
N TYR A 18 -7.99 -7.39 7.36
CA TYR A 18 -9.37 -7.68 7.75
C TYR A 18 -9.57 -9.18 8.03
N SER A 19 -9.09 -10.04 7.13
CA SER A 19 -9.16 -11.50 7.30
C SER A 19 -8.33 -11.96 8.51
N LEU A 20 -7.19 -11.34 8.76
CA LEU A 20 -6.37 -11.60 9.94
C LEU A 20 -7.12 -11.24 11.22
N ALA A 21 -7.78 -10.08 11.26
CA ALA A 21 -8.62 -9.69 12.39
C ALA A 21 -9.73 -10.72 12.65
N TYR A 22 -10.41 -11.22 11.61
CA TYR A 22 -11.40 -12.31 11.73
C TYR A 22 -10.85 -13.55 12.45
N TYR A 23 -9.63 -13.98 12.14
CA TYR A 23 -9.03 -15.12 12.82
C TYR A 23 -8.58 -14.78 14.25
N LEU A 24 -8.00 -13.60 14.46
CA LEU A 24 -7.43 -13.20 15.74
C LEU A 24 -8.49 -12.97 16.83
N GLN A 25 -9.69 -12.47 16.50
CA GLN A 25 -10.74 -12.22 17.52
C GLN A 25 -11.16 -13.48 18.28
N SER A 26 -11.03 -14.66 17.66
CA SER A 26 -11.36 -15.94 18.30
C SER A 26 -10.23 -16.46 19.20
N LYS A 27 -9.03 -15.88 19.09
CA LYS A 27 -7.81 -16.36 19.74
C LYS A 27 -7.28 -15.43 20.82
N LEU A 28 -7.65 -14.15 20.77
CA LEU A 28 -7.09 -13.10 21.60
C LEU A 28 -8.20 -12.29 22.27
N ASP A 29 -8.05 -12.02 23.56
CA ASP A 29 -8.89 -11.06 24.27
C ASP A 29 -8.33 -9.64 24.07
N VAL A 30 -8.64 -9.03 22.93
CA VAL A 30 -8.14 -7.72 22.49
C VAL A 30 -9.25 -6.90 21.81
N ASP A 31 -9.12 -5.57 21.82
CA ASP A 31 -10.05 -4.66 21.14
C ASP A 31 -9.52 -4.28 19.76
N PHE A 32 -10.37 -4.40 18.75
CA PHE A 32 -9.98 -4.16 17.36
C PHE A 32 -10.48 -2.83 16.84
N PHE A 33 -9.59 -2.12 16.16
CA PHE A 33 -9.83 -0.84 15.48
C PHE A 33 -9.30 -0.93 14.05
N GLY A 34 -9.88 -0.19 13.12
CA GLY A 34 -9.47 -0.26 11.71
C GLY A 34 -9.39 1.10 11.03
N ILE A 35 -8.42 1.28 10.15
CA ILE A 35 -8.42 2.34 9.14
C ILE A 35 -8.57 1.69 7.78
N ALA A 36 -9.66 1.98 7.08
CA ALA A 36 -9.98 1.41 5.79
C ALA A 36 -9.62 2.39 4.65
N GLU A 37 -8.61 2.04 3.86
CA GLU A 37 -8.23 2.70 2.61
C GLU A 37 -8.78 1.91 1.43
N ILE A 38 -10.09 2.10 1.18
CA ILE A 38 -10.83 1.38 0.14
C ILE A 38 -11.82 2.31 -0.55
N ASN A 39 -12.13 1.98 -1.81
CA ASN A 39 -13.15 2.70 -2.57
C ASN A 39 -14.57 2.46 -2.03
N GLU A 40 -15.52 3.28 -2.50
CA GLU A 40 -16.94 3.25 -2.11
C GLU A 40 -17.62 1.88 -2.24
N LYS A 41 -17.31 1.11 -3.29
CA LYS A 41 -17.93 -0.22 -3.50
C LYS A 41 -17.55 -1.24 -2.41
N PRO A 42 -16.26 -1.52 -2.16
CA PRO A 42 -15.86 -2.40 -1.05
C PRO A 42 -16.16 -1.82 0.34
N LYS A 43 -16.24 -0.48 0.48
CA LYS A 43 -16.65 0.17 1.74
C LYS A 43 -17.99 -0.33 2.25
N LYS A 44 -19.00 -0.42 1.37
CA LYS A 44 -20.33 -0.96 1.72
C LYS A 44 -20.28 -2.36 2.31
N PHE A 45 -19.33 -3.20 1.90
CA PHE A 45 -19.15 -4.52 2.51
C PHE A 45 -18.64 -4.39 3.95
N ILE A 46 -17.62 -3.55 4.19
CA ILE A 46 -17.06 -3.34 5.55
C ILE A 46 -18.09 -2.72 6.50
N GLU A 47 -18.95 -1.82 6.02
CA GLU A 47 -19.99 -1.20 6.85
C GLU A 47 -21.08 -2.20 7.29
N ASN A 48 -21.41 -3.18 6.45
CA ASN A 48 -22.55 -4.08 6.67
C ASN A 48 -22.15 -5.47 7.20
N GLN A 49 -20.87 -5.82 7.15
CA GLN A 49 -20.38 -7.12 7.63
C GLN A 49 -20.54 -7.26 9.16
N LYS A 50 -20.71 -8.51 9.62
CA LYS A 50 -20.74 -8.89 11.05
C LYS A 50 -19.69 -9.96 11.40
N LEU A 51 -18.71 -10.16 10.52
CA LEU A 51 -17.70 -11.20 10.66
C LEU A 51 -16.64 -10.78 11.68
N VAL A 52 -16.23 -9.50 11.65
CA VAL A 52 -15.21 -8.94 12.52
C VAL A 52 -15.80 -7.89 13.44
N ASN A 53 -15.55 -8.04 14.75
CA ASN A 53 -16.03 -7.13 15.78
C ASN A 53 -15.05 -5.97 15.99
N PHE A 54 -15.01 -5.04 15.04
CA PHE A 54 -14.29 -3.77 15.23
C PHE A 54 -15.08 -2.83 16.14
N GLN A 55 -14.42 -2.25 17.14
CA GLN A 55 -14.97 -1.20 17.98
C GLN A 55 -15.26 0.07 17.16
N LYS A 56 -14.34 0.40 16.22
CA LYS A 56 -14.50 1.52 15.30
C LYS A 56 -13.64 1.34 14.05
N ILE A 57 -14.16 1.80 12.92
CA ILE A 57 -13.44 1.85 11.65
C ILE A 57 -13.52 3.29 11.10
N TRP A 58 -12.38 3.85 10.72
CA TRP A 58 -12.28 5.12 9.99
C TRP A 58 -12.07 4.84 8.51
N TYR A 59 -12.81 5.52 7.64
CA TYR A 59 -12.65 5.40 6.19
C TYR A 59 -11.75 6.53 5.69
N PHE A 60 -10.51 6.20 5.34
CA PHE A 60 -9.45 7.19 5.07
C PHE A 60 -9.88 8.28 4.08
N HIS A 61 -10.49 7.90 2.95
CA HIS A 61 -10.90 8.85 1.92
C HIS A 61 -12.07 9.76 2.36
N ASP A 62 -12.86 9.39 3.38
CA ASP A 62 -13.93 10.25 3.88
C ASP A 62 -13.38 11.50 4.59
N HIS A 63 -12.14 11.44 5.07
CA HIS A 63 -11.49 12.50 5.82
C HIS A 63 -10.63 13.42 4.94
N ILE A 64 -10.48 13.11 3.65
CA ILE A 64 -9.73 13.95 2.71
C ILE A 64 -10.71 14.68 1.81
N LYS A 65 -10.85 15.98 2.05
CA LYS A 65 -11.74 16.88 1.30
C LYS A 65 -10.95 17.66 0.27
N LYS A 66 -11.62 17.91 -0.85
CA LYS A 66 -11.14 18.80 -1.91
C LYS A 66 -11.38 20.27 -1.56
N ASP A 67 -10.95 20.67 -0.36
CA ASP A 67 -10.96 22.06 0.10
C ASP A 67 -9.53 22.48 0.39
N PHE A 68 -9.04 23.44 -0.39
CA PHE A 68 -7.66 23.92 -0.35
C PHE A 68 -7.58 25.38 0.10
N SER A 69 -8.67 25.91 0.65
CA SER A 69 -8.81 27.34 0.93
C SER A 69 -8.03 27.81 2.17
N LYS A 70 -7.70 26.91 3.09
CA LYS A 70 -6.95 27.21 4.32
C LYS A 70 -5.98 26.07 4.66
N ILE A 71 -4.69 26.40 4.68
CA ILE A 71 -3.61 25.47 5.08
C ILE A 71 -2.97 26.05 6.33
N ASP A 72 -2.83 25.21 7.34
CA ASP A 72 -2.15 25.53 8.59
C ASP A 72 -0.66 25.18 8.48
N PHE A 73 0.12 26.14 7.95
CA PHE A 73 1.56 25.98 7.78
C PHE A 73 2.31 25.85 9.12
N GLU A 74 1.79 26.45 10.18
CA GLU A 74 2.39 26.36 11.52
C GLU A 74 2.23 24.94 12.06
N TYR A 75 1.04 24.36 11.95
CA TYR A 75 0.80 22.95 12.28
C TYR A 75 1.74 22.01 11.51
N LEU A 76 1.84 22.16 10.19
CA LEU A 76 2.71 21.30 9.36
C LEU A 76 4.19 21.41 9.77
N THR A 77 4.66 22.62 10.06
CA THR A 77 6.03 22.87 10.53
C THR A 77 6.27 22.23 11.90
N ASN A 78 5.31 22.39 12.82
CA ASN A 78 5.39 21.79 14.15
C ASN A 78 5.36 20.25 14.09
N PHE A 79 4.59 19.68 13.18
CA PHE A 79 4.55 18.24 12.92
C PHE A 79 5.93 17.73 12.46
N GLU A 80 6.51 18.32 11.40
CA GLU A 80 7.84 17.92 10.90
C GLU A 80 8.90 17.96 12.01
N ASN A 81 8.87 19.01 12.83
CA ASN A 81 9.79 19.18 13.95
C ASN A 81 9.59 18.15 15.06
N SER A 82 8.34 17.79 15.38
CA SER A 82 7.99 16.87 16.46
C SER A 82 8.32 15.42 16.10
N TYR A 83 7.93 14.99 14.89
CA TYR A 83 8.14 13.61 14.44
C TYR A 83 9.49 13.39 13.76
N LYS A 84 10.22 14.47 13.42
CA LYS A 84 11.47 14.44 12.63
C LYS A 84 11.26 13.79 11.25
N ILE A 85 10.13 14.13 10.63
CA ILE A 85 9.73 13.66 9.29
C ILE A 85 9.89 14.82 8.31
N ASN A 86 10.38 14.53 7.11
CA ASN A 86 10.40 15.49 6.00
C ASN A 86 9.25 15.15 5.04
N LEU A 87 8.19 15.96 5.07
CA LEU A 87 6.97 15.77 4.28
C LEU A 87 7.27 15.90 2.78
N TRP A 88 8.10 16.86 2.38
CA TRP A 88 8.46 17.04 0.98
C TRP A 88 9.21 15.84 0.39
N LYS A 89 10.07 15.19 1.16
CA LYS A 89 10.74 13.96 0.73
C LYS A 89 9.73 12.86 0.41
N LEU A 90 8.67 12.73 1.20
CA LEU A 90 7.61 11.75 0.96
C LEU A 90 6.78 12.13 -0.27
N VAL A 91 6.40 13.40 -0.41
CA VAL A 91 5.66 13.92 -1.57
C VAL A 91 6.40 13.68 -2.89
N LEU A 92 7.70 13.96 -2.95
CA LEU A 92 8.49 13.78 -4.17
C LEU A 92 8.59 12.32 -4.62
N ASN A 93 8.40 11.37 -3.69
CA ASN A 93 8.37 9.94 -3.99
C ASN A 93 6.93 9.40 -4.14
N GLU A 94 5.91 10.25 -4.00
CA GLU A 94 4.52 9.87 -4.17
C GLU A 94 4.11 9.94 -5.64
N ARG A 95 3.80 8.78 -6.23
CA ARG A 95 3.40 8.63 -7.64
C ARG A 95 2.15 9.43 -8.02
N PHE A 96 1.33 9.81 -7.03
CA PHE A 96 0.15 10.63 -7.27
C PHE A 96 0.42 12.14 -7.31
N PHE A 97 1.45 12.64 -6.62
CA PHE A 97 1.70 14.08 -6.48
C PHE A 97 2.78 14.60 -7.43
N TYR A 98 3.86 13.84 -7.61
CA TYR A 98 4.97 14.26 -8.47
C TYR A 98 4.72 13.89 -9.95
N ASP A 99 5.71 14.09 -10.83
CA ASP A 99 5.66 14.04 -12.31
C ASP A 99 5.07 12.76 -12.95
N HIS A 100 4.64 11.78 -12.16
CA HIS A 100 4.15 10.48 -12.60
C HIS A 100 2.62 10.40 -12.77
N ASN A 101 1.86 11.39 -12.28
CA ASN A 101 0.40 11.37 -12.43
C ASN A 101 -0.06 11.84 -13.82
N ARG A 102 -0.62 10.91 -14.59
CA ARG A 102 -1.05 11.13 -15.98
C ARG A 102 -2.39 11.88 -16.13
N PHE A 103 -3.12 12.10 -15.03
CA PHE A 103 -4.49 12.63 -15.07
C PHE A 103 -4.65 13.99 -14.39
N TYR A 104 -3.80 14.30 -13.42
CA TYR A 104 -3.88 15.52 -12.63
C TYR A 104 -2.50 16.00 -12.21
N GLN A 105 -2.27 17.30 -12.33
CA GLN A 105 -1.07 17.95 -11.84
C GLN A 105 -1.43 18.71 -10.56
N PHE A 106 -0.97 18.19 -9.42
CA PHE A 106 -1.25 18.79 -8.13
C PHE A 106 -0.44 20.06 -7.95
N LYS A 107 -1.09 21.12 -7.45
CA LYS A 107 -0.41 22.32 -6.95
C LYS A 107 0.12 22.05 -5.55
N LYS A 108 1.21 22.74 -5.19
CA LYS A 108 1.82 22.70 -3.84
C LYS A 108 0.78 22.83 -2.71
N ASN A 109 -0.15 23.78 -2.82
CA ASN A 109 -1.18 24.01 -1.80
C ASN A 109 -2.18 22.84 -1.70
N GLU A 110 -2.51 22.17 -2.81
CA GLU A 110 -3.39 21.00 -2.78
C GLU A 110 -2.70 19.85 -2.04
N ILE A 111 -1.41 19.63 -2.31
CA ILE A 111 -0.60 18.60 -1.65
C ILE A 111 -0.53 18.87 -0.14
N LEU A 112 -0.16 20.09 0.25
CA LEU A 112 -0.04 20.45 1.66
C LEU A 112 -1.37 20.33 2.41
N SER A 113 -2.49 20.70 1.78
CA SER A 113 -3.82 20.52 2.36
C SER A 113 -4.19 19.05 2.53
N ILE A 114 -3.82 18.18 1.58
CA ILE A 114 -4.04 16.73 1.71
C ILE A 114 -3.20 16.19 2.88
N LEU A 115 -1.91 16.50 2.92
CA LEU A 115 -1.03 16.10 4.03
C LEU A 115 -1.58 16.56 5.38
N GLU A 116 -1.99 17.81 5.51
CA GLU A 116 -2.56 18.33 6.76
C GLU A 116 -3.76 17.49 7.23
N GLN A 117 -4.67 17.15 6.31
CA GLN A 117 -5.86 16.35 6.63
C GLN A 117 -5.50 14.91 7.02
N GLU A 118 -4.54 14.29 6.33
CA GLU A 118 -4.03 12.96 6.67
C GLU A 118 -3.39 12.94 8.06
N LEU A 119 -2.53 13.91 8.35
CA LEU A 119 -1.82 14.02 9.62
C LEU A 119 -2.79 14.25 10.79
N LYS A 120 -3.73 15.20 10.64
CA LYS A 120 -4.76 15.46 11.65
C LYS A 120 -5.64 14.24 11.89
N LEU A 121 -5.99 13.49 10.84
CA LEU A 121 -6.71 12.24 10.96
C LEU A 121 -5.91 11.22 11.79
N PHE A 122 -4.65 10.99 11.43
CA PHE A 122 -3.82 10.01 12.12
C PHE A 122 -3.60 10.36 13.59
N GLU A 123 -3.28 11.61 13.91
CA GLU A 123 -3.15 12.06 15.30
C GLU A 123 -4.45 11.87 16.07
N THR A 124 -5.59 12.26 15.49
CA THR A 124 -6.91 12.05 16.10
C THR A 124 -7.18 10.58 16.41
N ILE A 125 -6.95 9.68 15.45
CA ILE A 125 -7.17 8.24 15.64
C ILE A 125 -6.24 7.69 16.72
N LEU A 126 -4.95 8.04 16.67
CA LEU A 126 -3.96 7.50 17.59
C LEU A 126 -4.13 8.04 19.02
N ASP A 127 -4.58 9.28 19.18
CA ASP A 127 -4.85 9.87 20.49
C ASP A 127 -6.18 9.37 21.09
N GLU A 128 -7.19 9.10 20.25
CA GLU A 128 -8.46 8.48 20.66
C GLU A 128 -8.25 7.01 21.06
N VAL A 129 -7.62 6.21 20.19
CA VAL A 129 -7.49 4.75 20.38
C VAL A 129 -6.38 4.41 21.36
N LYS A 130 -5.21 5.05 21.23
CA LYS A 130 -3.95 4.69 21.89
C LYS A 130 -3.66 3.18 21.73
N PRO A 131 -3.46 2.69 20.49
CA PRO A 131 -3.28 1.27 20.24
C PRO A 131 -1.94 0.77 20.80
N ASP A 132 -1.91 -0.47 21.27
CA ASP A 132 -0.67 -1.14 21.66
C ASP A 132 0.06 -1.68 20.42
N TYR A 133 -0.70 -2.11 19.41
CA TYR A 133 -0.19 -2.69 18.16
C TYR A 133 -0.79 -2.03 16.93
N PHE A 134 0.04 -1.84 15.90
CA PHE A 134 -0.37 -1.44 14.56
C PHE A 134 0.03 -2.52 13.53
N LEU A 135 -0.96 -3.08 12.84
CA LEU A 135 -0.75 -4.15 11.85
C LEU A 135 -1.04 -3.60 10.46
N ALA A 136 -0.05 -3.68 9.58
CA ALA A 136 -0.12 -3.16 8.21
C ALA A 136 0.70 -4.01 7.24
N TYR A 137 0.63 -3.67 5.95
CA TYR A 137 1.63 -4.09 4.97
C TYR A 137 2.82 -3.15 4.99
N ASP A 138 3.92 -3.57 4.38
CA ASP A 138 4.95 -2.61 3.97
C ASP A 138 4.32 -1.42 3.21
N PRO A 139 4.54 -0.17 3.66
CA PRO A 139 3.93 0.99 3.04
C PRO A 139 4.31 1.15 1.57
N VAL A 140 3.29 1.19 0.71
CA VAL A 140 3.47 1.47 -0.73
C VAL A 140 3.11 2.92 -1.09
N TYR A 141 2.48 3.63 -0.18
CA TYR A 141 2.05 5.03 -0.33
C TYR A 141 2.58 5.90 0.80
N HIS A 142 2.71 7.21 0.52
CA HIS A 142 3.25 8.15 1.50
C HIS A 142 2.42 8.21 2.79
N HIS A 143 1.08 8.20 2.71
CA HIS A 143 0.20 8.29 3.88
C HIS A 143 0.28 7.04 4.77
N GLN A 144 0.49 5.86 4.19
CA GLN A 144 0.77 4.63 4.93
C GLN A 144 2.12 4.73 5.66
N LYS A 145 3.13 5.31 4.99
CA LYS A 145 4.46 5.53 5.58
C LYS A 145 4.40 6.56 6.71
N LEU A 146 3.63 7.64 6.53
CA LEU A 146 3.39 8.64 7.56
C LEU A 146 2.80 8.01 8.81
N LEU A 147 1.71 7.25 8.67
CA LEU A 147 1.09 6.58 9.83
C LEU A 147 2.07 5.63 10.53
N LEU A 148 2.82 4.84 9.77
CA LEU A 148 3.84 3.94 10.33
C LEU A 148 4.91 4.72 11.12
N ASP A 149 5.43 5.81 10.58
CA ASP A 149 6.46 6.62 11.24
C ASP A 149 5.91 7.34 12.49
N ILE A 150 4.66 7.81 12.46
CA ILE A 150 3.96 8.37 13.63
C ILE A 150 3.79 7.30 14.71
N CYS A 151 3.31 6.10 14.35
CA CYS A 151 3.17 4.98 15.28
C CYS A 151 4.51 4.63 15.94
N LYS A 152 5.58 4.54 15.15
CA LYS A 152 6.94 4.28 15.66
C LYS A 152 7.37 5.34 16.66
N LYS A 153 7.10 6.61 16.38
CA LYS A 153 7.49 7.72 17.26
C LYS A 153 6.69 7.76 18.56
N LYS A 154 5.44 7.32 18.52
CA LYS A 154 4.57 7.14 19.70
C LYS A 154 4.85 5.85 20.48
N GLY A 155 5.81 5.03 20.06
CA GLY A 155 6.15 3.77 20.74
C GLY A 155 5.10 2.67 20.57
N ILE A 156 4.24 2.78 19.56
CA ILE A 156 3.25 1.75 19.21
C ILE A 156 3.98 0.60 18.53
N LYS A 157 3.74 -0.64 18.95
CA LYS A 157 4.41 -1.82 18.37
C LYS A 157 3.89 -2.04 16.95
N ILE A 158 4.78 -2.02 15.97
CA ILE A 158 4.41 -2.25 14.56
C ILE A 158 4.63 -3.72 14.20
N LEU A 159 3.66 -4.31 13.50
CA LEU A 159 3.76 -5.65 12.92
C LEU A 159 3.42 -5.56 11.44
N SER A 160 4.38 -5.08 10.65
CA SER A 160 4.25 -4.97 9.20
C SER A 160 4.59 -6.28 8.52
N ILE A 161 3.83 -6.62 7.49
CA ILE A 161 4.01 -7.85 6.71
C ILE A 161 4.81 -7.56 5.44
N TYR A 162 5.88 -8.33 5.27
CA TYR A 162 6.79 -8.29 4.12
C TYR A 162 6.73 -9.63 3.37
N LEU A 163 6.38 -9.59 2.09
CA LEU A 163 6.38 -10.76 1.23
C LEU A 163 7.80 -11.02 0.73
N THR A 164 8.32 -12.22 0.96
CA THR A 164 9.73 -12.54 0.61
C THR A 164 9.91 -12.91 -0.86
N GLY A 165 8.83 -13.32 -1.54
CA GLY A 165 8.91 -13.96 -2.86
C GLY A 165 9.50 -15.38 -2.82
N ILE A 166 9.77 -15.91 -1.62
CA ILE A 166 10.28 -17.25 -1.37
C ILE A 166 9.13 -18.10 -0.85
N GLU A 167 8.63 -19.01 -1.69
CA GLU A 167 7.53 -19.92 -1.37
C GLU A 167 6.32 -19.18 -0.75
N ASP A 168 5.86 -19.64 0.41
CA ASP A 168 4.79 -19.07 1.22
C ASP A 168 5.31 -18.26 2.42
N LYS A 169 6.59 -17.88 2.42
CA LYS A 169 7.24 -17.23 3.57
C LYS A 169 6.95 -15.74 3.62
N ILE A 170 6.59 -15.30 4.81
CA ILE A 170 6.32 -13.92 5.16
C ILE A 170 7.24 -13.53 6.31
N ILE A 171 7.76 -12.31 6.27
CA ILE A 171 8.48 -11.70 7.39
C ILE A 171 7.56 -10.70 8.06
N ILE A 172 7.57 -10.70 9.39
CA ILE A 172 6.89 -9.71 10.21
C ILE A 172 7.96 -8.86 10.87
N GLY A 173 7.88 -7.54 10.70
CA GLY A 173 8.85 -6.62 11.30
C GLY A 173 8.30 -5.20 11.45
N GLU A 174 9.00 -4.38 12.21
CA GLU A 174 8.74 -2.95 12.37
C GLU A 174 9.38 -2.13 11.26
N ASN A 175 10.56 -2.53 10.80
CA ASN A 175 11.33 -1.79 9.80
C ASN A 175 11.56 -2.61 8.53
N GLY A 176 10.93 -2.19 7.43
CA GLY A 176 11.09 -2.87 6.13
C GLY A 176 12.47 -2.79 5.51
N SER A 177 13.27 -1.78 5.88
CA SER A 177 14.62 -1.62 5.32
C SER A 177 15.65 -2.51 6.01
N THR A 178 15.44 -2.85 7.28
CA THR A 178 16.36 -3.71 8.05
C THR A 178 15.76 -5.08 8.36
N LEU A 179 14.44 -5.24 8.17
CA LEU A 179 13.66 -6.42 8.59
C LEU A 179 13.87 -6.79 10.07
N ASP A 180 14.15 -5.76 10.89
CA ASP A 180 14.56 -5.88 12.29
C ASP A 180 15.80 -6.75 12.54
N LEU A 181 16.59 -7.04 11.50
CA LEU A 181 17.85 -7.75 11.61
C LEU A 181 18.97 -6.77 11.96
N ASP A 182 19.85 -7.16 12.89
CA ASP A 182 21.11 -6.49 13.13
C ASP A 182 22.27 -7.19 12.39
N ASN A 183 23.43 -6.53 12.32
CA ASN A 183 24.59 -7.08 11.60
C ASN A 183 25.03 -8.44 12.17
N SER A 184 24.94 -8.63 13.49
CA SER A 184 25.26 -9.90 14.17
C SER A 184 24.26 -11.02 13.87
N SER A 185 23.02 -10.70 13.50
CA SER A 185 21.98 -11.68 13.18
C SER A 185 22.33 -12.49 11.93
N LEU A 186 23.04 -11.89 10.97
CA LEU A 186 23.44 -12.56 9.72
C LEU A 186 24.61 -13.51 9.92
N GLU A 187 25.57 -13.18 10.77
CA GLU A 187 26.77 -14.00 11.03
C GLU A 187 26.40 -15.36 11.65
N ASN A 188 25.45 -15.38 12.59
CA ASN A 188 24.98 -16.59 13.27
C ASN A 188 24.16 -17.55 12.37
N VAL A 189 23.55 -17.05 11.29
CA VAL A 189 22.73 -17.86 10.37
C VAL A 189 23.60 -18.63 9.37
N ILE A 190 24.73 -18.07 8.96
CA ILE A 190 25.66 -18.71 8.02
C ILE A 190 26.31 -19.95 8.65
N GLU A 191 26.57 -19.94 9.97
CA GLU A 191 27.12 -21.10 10.67
C GLU A 191 26.12 -22.26 10.85
N SER A 192 24.82 -21.96 10.97
CA SER A 192 23.77 -22.95 11.29
C SER A 192 23.11 -23.63 10.07
N THR A 193 23.30 -23.09 8.86
CA THR A 193 22.65 -23.56 7.62
C THR A 193 23.41 -24.66 6.86
N THR A 194 24.37 -25.32 7.49
CA THR A 194 24.95 -26.59 6.99
C THR A 194 23.99 -27.78 7.15
N THR A 195 22.79 -27.57 7.69
CA THR A 195 21.75 -28.59 7.83
C THR A 195 21.01 -28.80 6.50
N LYS A 196 21.13 -30.03 5.98
CA LYS A 196 20.56 -30.54 4.72
C LYS A 196 19.19 -29.93 4.38
N LEU A 197 19.16 -29.13 3.31
CA LEU A 197 17.92 -28.75 2.61
C LEU A 197 17.15 -30.03 2.25
N ASN A 198 16.00 -30.24 2.88
CA ASN A 198 15.10 -31.33 2.52
C ASN A 198 14.71 -31.19 1.05
N ASN A 199 14.92 -32.27 0.29
CA ASN A 199 14.71 -32.36 -1.15
C ASN A 199 13.24 -32.39 -1.59
N ASP A 200 12.30 -31.99 -0.72
CA ASP A 200 10.89 -31.78 -1.08
C ASP A 200 10.73 -30.47 -1.86
N LYS A 201 11.57 -30.30 -2.90
CA LYS A 201 11.45 -29.25 -3.89
C LYS A 201 10.13 -29.50 -4.64
N LYS A 202 9.05 -28.83 -4.23
CA LYS A 202 8.24 -28.18 -5.27
C LYS A 202 9.25 -27.37 -6.07
N ASN A 203 9.57 -27.84 -7.27
CA ASN A 203 10.72 -27.33 -8.01
C ASN A 203 10.58 -25.80 -8.01
N TYR A 204 11.56 -25.06 -7.48
CA TYR A 204 11.50 -23.59 -7.45
C TYR A 204 11.14 -23.05 -8.84
N ASP A 205 11.69 -23.73 -9.86
CA ASP A 205 11.36 -23.59 -11.27
C ASP A 205 9.86 -23.71 -11.56
N SER A 206 9.12 -24.62 -10.94
CA SER A 206 7.66 -24.75 -11.15
C SER A 206 6.87 -23.55 -10.63
N VAL A 207 7.23 -23.02 -9.45
CA VAL A 207 6.60 -21.83 -8.87
C VAL A 207 6.93 -20.61 -9.72
N ILE A 208 8.20 -20.44 -10.08
CA ILE A 208 8.66 -19.36 -10.95
C ILE A 208 8.03 -19.48 -12.34
N ASN A 209 8.00 -20.67 -12.95
CA ASN A 209 7.35 -20.89 -14.25
C ASN A 209 5.86 -20.54 -14.20
N SER A 210 5.16 -20.87 -13.11
CA SER A 210 3.77 -20.45 -12.91
C SER A 210 3.62 -18.94 -12.79
N TYR A 211 4.57 -18.27 -12.13
CA TYR A 211 4.60 -16.83 -11.96
C TYR A 211 4.89 -16.09 -13.27
N LEU A 212 5.81 -16.63 -14.08
CA LEU A 212 6.25 -16.12 -15.38
C LEU A 212 5.27 -16.36 -16.53
N GLN A 213 4.20 -17.16 -16.31
CA GLN A 213 3.16 -17.34 -17.33
C GLN A 213 2.62 -15.98 -17.78
N ASP A 214 2.34 -15.84 -19.08
CA ASP A 214 1.81 -14.59 -19.63
C ASP A 214 0.43 -14.30 -19.02
N LYS A 215 0.39 -13.27 -18.17
CA LYS A 215 -0.84 -12.75 -17.53
C LYS A 215 -1.53 -11.70 -18.41
N THR A 216 -1.13 -11.53 -19.67
CA THR A 216 -1.78 -10.59 -20.58
C THR A 216 -3.22 -11.01 -20.82
N PRO A 217 -4.21 -10.16 -20.47
CA PRO A 217 -5.60 -10.51 -20.66
C PRO A 217 -5.95 -10.60 -22.15
N LYS A 218 -6.73 -11.63 -22.51
CA LYS A 218 -7.32 -11.79 -23.85
C LYS A 218 -8.05 -10.52 -24.28
N PHE A 219 -8.04 -10.23 -25.58
CA PHE A 219 -8.73 -9.05 -26.13
C PHE A 219 -10.21 -8.99 -25.74
N SER A 220 -10.91 -10.12 -25.77
CA SER A 220 -12.30 -10.23 -25.30
C SER A 220 -12.49 -9.78 -23.85
N ASN A 221 -11.54 -10.08 -22.97
CA ASN A 221 -11.58 -9.66 -21.57
C ASN A 221 -11.31 -8.16 -21.43
N LYS A 222 -10.46 -7.58 -22.29
CA LYS A 222 -10.27 -6.12 -22.35
C LYS A 222 -11.55 -5.41 -22.78
N ILE A 223 -12.27 -5.93 -23.78
CA ILE A 223 -13.58 -5.39 -24.19
C ILE A 223 -14.61 -5.51 -23.07
N LYS A 224 -14.70 -6.67 -22.39
CA LYS A 224 -15.56 -6.83 -21.22
C LYS A 224 -15.24 -5.80 -20.13
N ALA A 225 -13.96 -5.63 -19.78
CA ALA A 225 -13.53 -4.64 -18.81
C ALA A 225 -13.90 -3.21 -19.22
N LEU A 226 -13.73 -2.86 -20.51
CA LEU A 226 -14.15 -1.56 -21.04
C LEU A 226 -15.66 -1.36 -20.91
N THR A 227 -16.47 -2.36 -21.27
CA THR A 227 -17.94 -2.28 -21.13
C THR A 227 -18.34 -2.10 -19.67
N SER A 228 -17.76 -2.88 -18.74
CA SER A 228 -18.01 -2.73 -17.31
C SER A 228 -17.58 -1.36 -16.78
N TYR A 229 -16.45 -0.83 -17.24
CA TYR A 229 -15.98 0.50 -16.87
C TYR A 229 -16.92 1.62 -17.38
N LEU A 230 -17.40 1.50 -18.63
CA LEU A 230 -18.35 2.46 -19.21
C LEU A 230 -19.71 2.42 -18.52
N SER A 231 -20.17 1.24 -18.08
CA SER A 231 -21.44 1.09 -17.35
C SER A 231 -21.36 1.49 -15.88
N ASN A 232 -20.18 1.51 -15.27
CA ASN A 232 -20.00 1.92 -13.89
C ASN A 232 -19.98 3.45 -13.75
N ASP A 233 -20.56 3.98 -12.68
CA ASP A 233 -20.37 5.35 -12.26
C ASP A 233 -19.34 5.43 -11.13
N ASP A 234 -18.26 6.16 -11.39
CA ASP A 234 -17.15 6.42 -10.46
C ASP A 234 -17.02 7.94 -10.23
N SER A 235 -18.04 8.74 -10.57
CA SER A 235 -18.01 10.20 -10.53
C SER A 235 -17.74 10.74 -9.13
N GLU A 236 -18.20 10.04 -8.10
CA GLU A 236 -17.97 10.43 -6.71
C GLU A 236 -16.52 10.22 -6.25
N LEU A 237 -15.84 9.16 -6.72
CA LEU A 237 -14.42 8.92 -6.39
C LEU A 237 -13.53 10.08 -6.86
N VAL A 238 -13.86 10.71 -7.99
CA VAL A 238 -13.12 11.86 -8.52
C VAL A 238 -13.26 13.11 -7.63
N LYS A 239 -14.29 13.16 -6.76
CA LYS A 239 -14.50 14.25 -5.81
C LYS A 239 -13.91 13.96 -4.43
N THR A 240 -14.00 12.72 -3.98
CA THR A 240 -13.69 12.34 -2.59
C THR A 240 -12.35 11.63 -2.42
N ASN A 241 -11.71 11.20 -3.50
CA ASN A 241 -10.42 10.52 -3.45
C ASN A 241 -9.40 11.22 -4.36
N TYR A 242 -8.38 11.84 -3.77
CA TYR A 242 -7.35 12.57 -4.52
C TYR A 242 -6.63 11.70 -5.55
N MET A 243 -6.52 10.39 -5.32
CA MET A 243 -5.91 9.45 -6.27
C MET A 243 -6.68 9.33 -7.61
N TYR A 244 -7.92 9.82 -7.64
CA TYR A 244 -8.81 9.84 -8.80
C TYR A 244 -8.99 11.23 -9.42
N TYR A 245 -8.36 12.28 -8.88
CA TYR A 245 -8.48 13.62 -9.42
C TYR A 245 -8.07 13.68 -10.90
N GLY A 246 -8.76 14.54 -11.65
CA GLY A 246 -8.52 14.76 -13.08
C GLY A 246 -8.95 13.63 -14.02
N ARG A 247 -9.35 12.47 -13.49
CA ARG A 247 -9.85 11.34 -14.28
C ARG A 247 -11.24 11.63 -14.84
N SER A 248 -11.43 11.26 -16.11
CA SER A 248 -12.74 11.13 -16.74
C SER A 248 -12.73 9.87 -17.59
N LYS A 249 -13.91 9.29 -17.88
CA LYS A 249 -14.01 8.08 -18.71
C LYS A 249 -13.23 8.23 -20.03
N PHE A 250 -13.42 9.37 -20.71
CA PHE A 250 -12.70 9.68 -21.94
C PHE A 250 -11.17 9.74 -21.74
N LYS A 251 -10.68 10.47 -20.73
CA LYS A 251 -9.24 10.57 -20.46
C LYS A 251 -8.62 9.21 -20.14
N VAL A 252 -9.29 8.40 -19.32
CA VAL A 252 -8.82 7.05 -18.95
C VAL A 252 -8.77 6.13 -20.16
N ILE A 253 -9.81 6.14 -21.01
CA ILE A 253 -9.84 5.34 -22.25
C ILE A 253 -8.74 5.79 -23.20
N LYS A 254 -8.60 7.09 -23.44
CA LYS A 254 -7.54 7.66 -24.30
C LYS A 254 -6.15 7.28 -23.80
N ASP A 255 -5.89 7.44 -22.50
CA ASP A 255 -4.62 7.07 -21.88
C ASP A 255 -4.35 5.56 -21.97
N THR A 256 -5.37 4.73 -21.76
CA THR A 256 -5.25 3.26 -21.87
C THR A 256 -4.90 2.83 -23.29
N ILE A 257 -5.55 3.41 -24.31
CA ILE A 257 -5.25 3.13 -25.73
C ILE A 257 -3.81 3.55 -26.04
N ASN A 258 -3.43 4.77 -25.65
CA ASN A 258 -2.06 5.28 -25.86
C ASN A 258 -1.01 4.39 -25.18
N PHE A 259 -1.30 3.93 -23.96
CA PHE A 259 -0.44 3.03 -23.21
C PHE A 259 -0.23 1.71 -23.96
N GLU A 260 -1.30 1.09 -24.46
CA GLU A 260 -1.23 -0.16 -25.23
C GLU A 260 -0.46 -0.02 -26.53
N LEU A 261 -0.66 1.08 -27.27
CA LEU A 261 0.10 1.38 -28.49
C LEU A 261 1.60 1.57 -28.19
N ASN A 262 1.91 2.35 -27.16
CA ASN A 262 3.29 2.58 -26.72
C ASN A 262 3.96 1.29 -26.22
N LYS A 263 3.23 0.45 -25.50
CA LYS A 263 3.69 -0.87 -25.06
C LYS A 263 4.10 -1.72 -26.25
N LYS A 264 3.26 -1.81 -27.29
CA LYS A 264 3.57 -2.56 -28.52
C LYS A 264 4.79 -2.00 -29.25
N LYS A 265 4.88 -0.66 -29.39
CA LYS A 265 6.04 0.00 -30.01
C LYS A 265 7.33 -0.33 -29.27
N ARG A 266 7.34 -0.18 -27.95
CA ARG A 266 8.51 -0.47 -27.09
C ARG A 266 8.87 -1.93 -27.12
N PHE A 267 7.89 -2.83 -27.05
CA PHE A 267 8.12 -4.28 -27.17
C PHE A 267 8.75 -4.63 -28.53
N SER A 268 8.22 -4.12 -29.64
CA SER A 268 8.81 -4.34 -30.96
C SER A 268 10.24 -3.78 -31.07
N PHE A 269 10.53 -2.64 -30.44
CA PHE A 269 11.88 -2.10 -30.39
C PHE A 269 12.83 -3.02 -29.63
N LEU A 270 12.45 -3.48 -28.43
CA LEU A 270 13.26 -4.41 -27.64
C LEU A 270 13.51 -5.72 -28.39
N GLN A 271 12.50 -6.30 -29.04
CA GLN A 271 12.67 -7.52 -29.85
C GLN A 271 13.65 -7.35 -31.02
N LYS A 272 13.84 -6.12 -31.51
CA LYS A 272 14.78 -5.83 -32.61
C LYS A 272 16.19 -5.48 -32.10
N ALA A 273 16.28 -4.80 -30.96
CA ALA A 273 17.52 -4.20 -30.48
C ALA A 273 18.19 -4.98 -29.34
N SER A 274 17.45 -5.84 -28.64
CA SER A 274 17.96 -6.61 -27.50
C SER A 274 18.49 -7.97 -27.95
N MET A 275 19.59 -8.41 -27.33
CA MET A 275 20.08 -9.79 -27.43
C MET A 275 19.36 -10.64 -26.38
N LEU A 276 18.59 -11.65 -26.82
CA LEU A 276 17.78 -12.49 -25.91
C LEU A 276 18.62 -13.48 -25.08
N SER A 277 19.84 -13.77 -25.52
CA SER A 277 20.76 -14.69 -24.84
C SER A 277 22.18 -14.14 -24.92
N PRO A 278 22.48 -13.07 -24.16
CA PRO A 278 23.83 -12.51 -24.15
C PRO A 278 24.81 -13.56 -23.62
N SER A 279 26.02 -13.57 -24.16
CA SER A 279 27.09 -14.43 -23.65
C SER A 279 27.38 -14.08 -22.19
N LEU A 280 27.21 -15.03 -21.28
CA LEU A 280 27.51 -14.88 -19.86
C LEU A 280 29.02 -14.93 -19.57
N ASN A 281 29.84 -15.21 -20.58
CA ASN A 281 31.30 -15.28 -20.47
C ASN A 281 31.98 -13.92 -20.70
N ILE A 282 31.23 -12.84 -20.89
CA ILE A 282 31.79 -11.49 -21.01
C ILE A 282 32.08 -11.02 -19.57
N PRO A 283 33.36 -10.80 -19.20
CA PRO A 283 33.68 -10.26 -17.88
C PRO A 283 33.09 -8.85 -17.78
N TYR A 284 32.29 -8.62 -16.73
CA TYR A 284 31.83 -7.29 -16.32
C TYR A 284 32.95 -6.52 -15.64
#